data_AF-A0A967KEE9-F1
#
_entry.id   AF-A0A967KEE9-F1
#
_cell.length_a   1.000
_cell.length_b   1.000
_cell.length_c   1.000
_cell.angle_alpha   90.00
_cell.angle_beta   90.00
_cell.angle_gamma   90.00
#
_symmetry.space_group_name_H-M   'P 1'
#
loop_
_entity.id
_entity.type
_entity.pdbx_description
1 polymer ?
#
loop_
_entity_poly.entity_id
_entity_poly.type
_entity_poly.pdbx_seq_one_letter_code
_entity_poly.pdbx_strand_id
1 'polypeptide(L)' 'MRSDSAAVRAVAEEIIRADNAADLSRVMALYSDTAMLLPPDGAPVRVRGAIRPRYA' A
#
# COMPACT_ATOMS: atom_id res chain seq x y z
N MET A 1 14.21 15.22 -1.95
CA MET A 1 13.25 15.23 -0.82
C MET A 1 13.71 14.19 0.18
N ARG A 2 14.20 14.58 1.36
CA ARG A 2 14.46 13.61 2.44
C ARG A 2 13.13 13.36 3.13
N SER A 3 12.64 12.12 3.12
CA SER A 3 11.48 11.76 3.93
C SER A 3 11.91 11.71 5.39
N ASP A 4 11.12 12.34 6.27
CA ASP A 4 11.28 12.18 7.70
C ASP A 4 11.05 10.70 8.06
N SER A 5 12.05 10.07 8.69
CA SER A 5 11.99 8.66 9.09
C SER A 5 10.82 8.39 10.04
N ALA A 6 10.39 9.37 10.85
CA ALA A 6 9.21 9.24 11.68
C ALA A 6 7.93 9.14 10.85
N ALA A 7 7.80 9.98 9.81
CA ALA A 7 6.66 9.96 8.91
C ALA A 7 6.58 8.66 8.09
N VAL A 8 7.71 8.15 7.60
CA VAL A 8 7.76 6.87 6.87
C VAL A 8 7.32 5.71 7.77
N ARG A 9 7.80 5.69 9.02
CA ARG A 9 7.41 4.67 9.99
C ARG A 9 5.92 4.70 10.31
N ALA A 10 5.35 5.90 10.49
CA ALA A 10 3.91 6.04 10.74
C ALA A 10 3.07 5.48 9.58
N VAL A 11 3.46 5.71 8.32
CA VAL A 11 2.78 5.14 7.15
C VAL A 11 2.90 3.62 7.13
N ALA A 12 4.08 3.06 7.45
CA ALA A 12 4.30 1.62 7.51
C ALA A 12 3.46 0.94 8.62
N GLU A 13 3.37 1.55 9.79
CA GLU A 13 2.53 1.05 10.90
C GLU A 13 1.04 1.08 10.53
N GLU A 14 0.60 2.09 9.79
CA GLU A 14 -0.80 2.23 9.36
C GLU A 14 -1.20 1.23 8.29
N ILE A 15 -0.34 0.97 7.28
CA ILE A 15 -0.67 -0.03 6.25
C ILE A 15 -0.76 -1.44 6.84
N ILE A 16 0.13 -1.78 7.79
CA ILE A 16 0.06 -3.06 8.52
C ILE A 16 -1.25 -3.17 9.31
N ARG A 17 -1.65 -2.09 9.99
CA ARG A 17 -2.91 -2.08 10.76
C ARG A 17 -4.13 -2.25 9.87
N ALA A 18 -4.16 -1.56 8.73
CA ALA A 18 -5.23 -1.64 7.75
C ALA A 18 -5.32 -3.04 7.12
N ASP A 19 -4.18 -3.62 6.73
CA ASP A 19 -4.08 -4.98 6.21
C ASP A 19 -4.59 -6.02 7.24
N ASN A 20 -4.13 -5.93 8.50
CA ASN A 20 -4.56 -6.83 9.57
C ASN A 20 -6.05 -6.74 9.89
N ALA A 21 -6.67 -5.59 9.65
CA ALA A 21 -8.11 -5.37 9.84
C ALA A 21 -8.95 -5.74 8.60
N ALA A 22 -8.32 -6.19 7.52
CA ALA A 22 -8.94 -6.36 6.21
C ALA A 22 -9.65 -5.10 5.68
N ASP A 23 -9.19 -3.90 6.08
CA ASP A 23 -9.76 -2.63 5.65
C ASP A 23 -9.15 -2.21 4.31
N LEU A 24 -9.67 -2.81 3.25
CA LEU A 24 -9.23 -2.53 1.89
C LEU A 24 -9.30 -1.04 1.53
N SER A 25 -10.33 -0.32 1.99
CA SER A 25 -10.45 1.11 1.65
C SER A 25 -9.29 1.91 2.26
N ARG A 26 -8.91 1.59 3.49
CA ARG A 26 -7.81 2.24 4.21
C ARG A 26 -6.46 1.92 3.57
N VAL A 27 -6.23 0.65 3.21
CA VAL A 27 -5.03 0.22 2.48
C VAL A 27 -4.89 1.00 1.16
N MET A 28 -5.96 1.07 0.37
CA MET A 28 -5.94 1.77 -0.90
C MET A 28 -5.63 3.27 -0.74
N ALA A 29 -6.08 3.91 0.34
CA ALA A 29 -5.80 5.33 0.59
C ALA A 29 -4.31 5.62 0.87
N LEU A 30 -3.52 4.62 1.26
CA LEU A 30 -2.09 4.77 1.58
C LEU A 30 -1.18 4.67 0.35
N TYR A 31 -1.68 4.10 -0.75
CA TYR A 31 -0.95 4.09 -2.03
C TYR A 31 -1.11 5.41 -2.76
N SER A 32 0.00 5.89 -3.36
CA SER A 32 -0.08 6.96 -4.35
C SER A 32 -0.79 6.47 -5.62
N ASP A 33 -1.32 7.40 -6.41
CA ASP A 33 -1.99 7.06 -7.69
C ASP A 33 -1.07 6.33 -8.67
N THR A 34 0.24 6.58 -8.58
CA THR A 34 1.29 5.99 -9.42
C THR A 34 2.04 4.85 -8.73
N ALA A 35 1.54 4.34 -7.60
CA ALA A 35 2.18 3.26 -6.88
C ALA A 35 2.38 2.02 -7.76
N MET A 36 3.48 1.32 -7.50
CA MET A 36 3.77 0.03 -8.10
C MET A 36 3.95 -1.00 -7.00
N LEU A 37 3.11 -2.02 -7.01
CA LEU A 37 3.20 -3.16 -6.12
C LEU A 37 3.99 -4.28 -6.81
N LEU A 38 4.96 -4.84 -6.10
CA LEU A 38 5.75 -5.99 -6.54
C LEU A 38 5.35 -7.20 -5.70
N PRO A 39 4.45 -8.06 -6.19
CA PRO A 39 4.10 -9.26 -5.46
C PRO A 39 5.26 -10.26 -5.45
N PRO A 40 5.38 -11.12 -4.43
CA PRO A 40 6.40 -12.17 -4.38
C PRO A 40 6.29 -13.12 -5.60
N ASP A 41 5.06 -13.48 -5.95
CA ASP A 41 4.74 -14.28 -7.11
C ASP A 41 3.84 -13.47 -8.05
N GLY A 42 4.41 -12.93 -9.12
CA GLY A 42 3.64 -12.26 -10.17
C GLY A 42 4.35 -11.09 -10.82
N ALA A 43 3.69 -10.53 -11.83
CA ALA A 43 4.16 -9.33 -12.49
C ALA A 43 3.94 -8.09 -11.62
N PRO A 44 4.76 -7.03 -11.79
CA PRO A 44 4.50 -5.73 -11.18
C PRO A 44 3.11 -5.22 -11.50
N VAL A 45 2.40 -4.75 -10.49
CA VAL A 45 1.08 -4.12 -10.62
C VAL A 45 1.24 -2.62 -10.49
N ARG A 46 0.96 -1.90 -11.57
CA ARG A 46 1.02 -0.43 -11.61
C ARG A 46 -0.36 0.16 -11.35
N VAL A 47 -0.36 1.36 -10.80
CA VAL A 47 -1.53 2.18 -10.48
C VAL A 47 -2.40 1.62 -9.36
N ARG A 48 -2.85 2.52 -8.48
CA ARG A 48 -3.66 2.20 -7.30
C ARG A 48 -4.86 1.31 -7.63
N GLY A 49 -5.60 1.61 -8.69
CA GLY A 49 -6.80 0.85 -9.08
C GLY A 49 -6.55 -0.64 -9.37
N ALA A 50 -5.34 -1.02 -9.81
CA ALA A 50 -5.01 -2.39 -10.17
C ALA A 50 -4.51 -3.23 -8.99
N ILE A 51 -4.17 -2.62 -7.84
CA ILE A 51 -3.74 -3.31 -6.63
C ILE A 51 -4.93 -3.97 -5.90
N ARG A 52 -6.11 -3.36 -6.01
CA ARG A 52 -7.33 -3.76 -5.27
C ARG A 52 -7.70 -5.25 -5.35
N PRO A 53 -7.61 -5.94 -6.52
CA PRO A 53 -7.98 -7.35 -6.62
C PRO A 53 -7.14 -8.33 -5.80
N ARG A 54 -5.99 -7.90 -5.24
CA ARG A 54 -5.12 -8.76 -4.42
C ARG A 54 -5.65 -8.97 -3.00
N TYR A 55 -6.60 -8.15 -2.56
CA TYR A 55 -7.18 -8.17 -1.23
C TYR A 55 -8.58 -8.82 -1.20
N ALA A 56 -8.93 -9.56 -2.24
CA ALA A 56 -10.17 -10.32 -2.36
C ALA A 56 -9.98 -11.78 -1.94
#